data_AF-A0A3M2SW77-F1
#
_entry.id   AF-A0A3M2SW77-F1
#
_cell.length_a   1.000
_cell.length_b   1.000
_cell.length_c   1.000
_cell.angle_alpha   90.00
_cell.angle_beta   90.00
_cell.angle_gamma   90.00
#
_symmetry.space_group_name_H-M   'P 1'
#
loop_
_entity.id
_entity.type
_entity.pdbx_description
1 polymer ?
#
loop_
_entity_poly.entity_id
_entity_poly.type
_entity_poly.pdbx_seq_one_letter_code
_entity_poly.pdbx_strand_id
1 'polypeptide(L)'
;MGKEYRTDWKAPPSNCEAYEAEWGYADGLTDDIARFAKEHGFQIKYLDYVHPEDASPLVADVYRQRNEQLRRPTDSILVESFVVMEPWLAIRYSLTPFWAVFSIKPSLERLREYLKACHGAFRNGFMILFCSGVNSVGLAGVDEWKGLLDSHFPRKERNLLLGVDESVFPKDFGVPVRYQPELAKAVGEEAQYVMPPSLGLAELERYMAQNSDHYKVHYKA
;
A
#
# COMPACT_ATOMS: atom_id res chain seq x y z
N MET A 1 6.20 -19.07 -30.98
CA MET A 1 6.29 -20.45 -30.44
C MET A 1 5.99 -20.37 -28.96
N GLY A 2 4.71 -20.56 -28.59
CA GLY A 2 4.22 -20.32 -27.23
C GLY A 2 4.67 -21.44 -26.29
N LYS A 3 5.40 -21.08 -25.23
CA LYS A 3 5.58 -21.99 -24.10
C LYS A 3 4.25 -22.00 -23.34
N GLU A 4 3.57 -23.15 -23.30
CA GLU A 4 2.48 -23.39 -22.36
C GLU A 4 2.99 -23.09 -20.94
N TYR A 5 2.42 -22.08 -20.30
CA TYR A 5 2.72 -21.76 -18.91
C TYR A 5 2.04 -22.82 -18.03
N ARG A 6 2.82 -23.53 -17.20
CA ARG A 6 2.25 -24.45 -16.20
C ARG A 6 1.44 -23.67 -15.19
N THR A 7 0.11 -23.78 -15.27
CA THR A 7 -0.84 -23.15 -14.34
C THR A 7 -1.19 -24.06 -13.16
N ASP A 8 -0.72 -25.30 -13.17
CA ASP A 8 -1.06 -26.38 -12.23
C ASP A 8 0.10 -26.75 -11.29
N TRP A 9 1.09 -25.86 -11.14
CA TRP A 9 2.20 -26.09 -10.21
C TRP A 9 1.68 -26.25 -8.78
N LYS A 10 1.77 -27.48 -8.26
CA LYS A 10 1.51 -27.79 -6.85
C LYS A 10 2.83 -27.69 -6.11
N ALA A 11 3.03 -26.57 -5.41
CA ALA A 11 4.18 -26.43 -4.54
C ALA A 11 4.20 -27.57 -3.50
N PRO A 12 5.37 -28.12 -3.16
CA PRO A 12 5.48 -29.07 -2.05
C PRO A 12 4.97 -28.41 -0.75
N PRO A 13 4.43 -29.20 0.20
CA PRO A 13 4.00 -28.66 1.48
C PRO A 13 5.19 -28.01 2.20
N SER A 14 4.92 -26.90 2.89
CA SER A 14 5.95 -26.27 3.72
C SER A 14 6.35 -27.19 4.87
N ASN A 15 7.62 -27.17 5.25
CA ASN A 15 8.13 -27.89 6.43
C ASN A 15 7.93 -27.10 7.73
N CYS A 16 7.74 -25.78 7.65
CA CYS A 16 7.41 -24.91 8.77
C CYS A 16 6.67 -23.65 8.31
N GLU A 17 6.10 -22.93 9.26
CA GLU A 17 5.76 -21.52 9.09
C GLU A 17 6.81 -20.69 9.82
N ALA A 18 7.39 -19.73 9.12
CA ALA A 18 8.35 -18.79 9.67
C ALA A 18 8.06 -17.42 9.06
N TYR A 19 8.41 -16.35 9.79
CA TYR A 19 8.34 -15.01 9.21
C TYR A 19 9.31 -14.91 8.04
N GLU A 20 8.83 -14.29 6.96
CA GLU A 20 9.65 -14.02 5.79
C GLU A 20 10.79 -13.06 6.20
N ALA A 21 12.01 -13.33 5.71
CA ALA A 21 13.23 -12.71 6.23
C ALA A 21 13.34 -11.20 5.95
N GLU A 22 12.65 -10.69 4.93
CA GLU A 22 12.58 -9.27 4.58
C GLU A 22 11.58 -8.50 5.46
N TRP A 23 10.65 -9.19 6.12
CA TRP A 23 9.52 -8.55 6.83
C TRP A 23 9.39 -8.92 8.31
N GLY A 24 10.24 -9.84 8.81
CA GLY A 24 10.31 -10.23 10.21
C GLY A 24 11.71 -10.09 10.78
N TYR A 25 11.84 -10.39 12.07
CA TYR A 25 13.13 -10.47 12.74
C TYR A 25 13.14 -11.62 13.74
N ALA A 26 14.32 -12.08 14.15
CA ALA A 26 14.46 -13.21 15.07
C ALA A 26 14.01 -12.84 16.49
N ASP A 27 13.25 -13.70 17.16
CA ASP A 27 12.69 -13.46 18.51
C ASP A 27 13.72 -12.95 19.53
N GLY A 28 14.97 -13.45 19.48
CA GLY A 28 16.05 -13.00 20.36
C GLY A 28 16.40 -11.52 20.25
N LEU A 29 16.10 -10.87 19.12
CA LEU A 29 16.28 -9.42 18.96
C LEU A 29 15.28 -8.63 19.81
N THR A 30 14.07 -9.16 20.07
CA THR A 30 13.11 -8.51 20.97
C THR A 30 13.69 -8.41 22.38
N ASP A 31 14.28 -9.50 22.87
CA ASP A 31 14.91 -9.55 24.20
C ASP A 31 16.08 -8.58 24.30
N ASP A 32 16.89 -8.47 23.25
CA ASP A 32 18.01 -7.53 23.18
C ASP A 32 17.55 -6.07 23.16
N ILE A 33 16.49 -5.75 22.40
CA ILE A 33 15.85 -4.41 22.39
C ILE A 33 15.30 -4.09 23.79
N ALA A 34 14.61 -5.03 24.43
CA ALA A 34 14.05 -4.88 25.77
C ALA A 34 15.13 -4.62 26.83
N ARG A 35 16.23 -5.38 26.78
CA ARG A 35 17.38 -5.20 27.67
C ARG A 35 18.03 -3.83 27.46
N PHE A 36 18.33 -3.46 26.22
CA PHE A 36 18.92 -2.17 25.87
C PHE A 36 18.05 -1.00 26.35
N ALA A 37 16.75 -1.04 26.10
CA ALA A 37 15.84 0.02 26.53
C ALA A 37 15.82 0.18 28.05
N LYS A 38 15.80 -0.94 28.79
CA LYS A 38 15.85 -0.93 30.25
C LYS A 38 17.15 -0.34 30.79
N GLU A 39 18.29 -0.70 30.21
CA GLU A 39 19.61 -0.21 30.62
C GLU A 39 19.78 1.28 30.38
N HIS A 40 19.15 1.82 29.34
CA HIS A 40 19.30 3.22 28.93
C HIS A 40 18.09 4.11 29.24
N GLY A 41 17.05 3.57 29.89
CA GLY A 41 15.85 4.33 30.27
C GLY A 41 14.95 4.72 29.10
N PHE A 42 14.96 3.95 28.00
CA PHE A 42 14.04 4.13 26.89
C PHE A 42 12.70 3.45 27.13
N GLN A 43 11.64 4.01 26.54
CA GLN A 43 10.34 3.36 26.44
C GLN A 43 10.24 2.61 25.11
N ILE A 44 9.69 1.39 25.15
CA ILE A 44 9.42 0.60 23.95
C ILE A 44 7.94 0.72 23.62
N LYS A 45 7.66 1.01 22.35
CA LYS A 45 6.33 0.96 21.75
C LYS A 45 6.31 -0.20 20.76
N TYR A 46 5.31 -1.06 20.84
CA TYR A 46 5.14 -2.18 19.93
C TYR A 46 4.13 -1.83 18.85
N LEU A 47 4.48 -2.16 17.62
CA LEU A 47 3.62 -2.08 16.44
C LEU A 47 3.81 -3.40 15.68
N ASP A 48 2.85 -4.30 15.82
CA ASP A 48 2.97 -5.67 15.33
C ASP A 48 1.85 -5.98 14.32
N TYR A 49 2.18 -6.70 13.27
CA TYR A 49 1.22 -7.20 12.28
C TYR A 49 1.82 -8.40 11.55
N VAL A 50 0.96 -9.30 11.06
CA VAL A 50 1.38 -10.60 10.53
C VAL A 50 1.87 -10.51 9.09
N HIS A 51 1.14 -9.77 8.24
CA HIS A 51 1.50 -9.57 6.85
C HIS A 51 1.91 -8.10 6.63
N PRO A 52 2.96 -7.81 5.83
CA PRO A 52 3.43 -6.42 5.66
C PRO A 52 2.34 -5.46 5.15
N GLU A 53 1.42 -5.97 4.32
CA GLU A 53 0.28 -5.21 3.77
C GLU A 53 -0.87 -4.98 4.76
N ASP A 54 -0.87 -5.64 5.93
CA ASP A 54 -1.94 -5.49 6.93
C ASP A 54 -2.02 -4.07 7.52
N ALA A 55 -0.92 -3.31 7.46
CA ALA A 55 -0.86 -1.92 7.88
C ALA A 55 -1.46 -0.95 6.84
N SER A 56 -1.66 -1.35 5.59
CA SER A 56 -2.05 -0.44 4.51
C SER A 56 -3.40 0.25 4.74
N PRO A 57 -4.49 -0.44 5.15
CA PRO A 57 -5.75 0.22 5.49
C PRO A 57 -5.61 1.24 6.64
N LEU A 58 -4.84 0.89 7.67
CA LEU A 58 -4.60 1.77 8.82
C LEU A 58 -3.90 3.05 8.38
N VAL A 59 -2.82 2.93 7.60
CA VAL A 59 -2.04 4.06 7.08
C VAL A 59 -2.92 4.94 6.18
N ALA A 60 -3.72 4.33 5.31
CA ALA A 60 -4.66 5.05 4.46
C ALA A 60 -5.63 5.91 5.29
N ASP A 61 -6.22 5.35 6.34
CA ASP A 61 -7.18 6.06 7.18
C ASP A 61 -6.53 7.13 8.08
N VAL A 62 -5.28 6.94 8.53
CA VAL A 62 -4.48 8.01 9.17
C VAL A 62 -4.31 9.20 8.22
N TYR A 63 -3.94 8.95 6.97
CA TYR A 63 -3.76 10.00 5.97
C TYR A 63 -5.07 10.73 5.66
N ARG A 64 -6.18 10.00 5.57
CA ARG A 64 -7.51 10.59 5.38
C ARG A 64 -7.90 11.48 6.54
N GLN A 65 -7.80 10.99 7.77
CA GLN A 65 -8.10 11.80 8.95
C GLN A 65 -7.21 13.05 9.00
N ARG A 66 -5.92 12.92 8.66
CA ARG A 66 -5.02 14.08 8.62
C ARG A 66 -5.42 15.09 7.54
N ASN A 67 -5.80 14.62 6.36
CA ASN A 67 -6.28 15.48 5.28
C ASN A 67 -7.59 16.19 5.66
N GLU A 68 -8.51 15.52 6.38
CA GLU A 68 -9.73 16.15 6.92
C GLU A 68 -9.42 17.26 7.92
N GLN A 69 -8.49 17.03 8.87
CA GLN A 69 -8.02 18.05 9.81
C GLN A 69 -7.42 19.27 9.09
N LEU A 70 -6.70 19.02 7.98
CA LEU A 70 -6.11 20.05 7.13
C LEU A 70 -7.10 20.66 6.13
N ARG A 71 -8.38 20.24 6.16
CA ARG A 71 -9.45 20.65 5.23
C ARG A 71 -9.09 20.43 3.76
N ARG A 72 -8.43 19.33 3.46
CA ARG A 72 -8.06 18.90 2.11
C ARG A 72 -8.99 17.79 1.62
N PRO A 73 -9.09 17.58 0.29
CA PRO A 73 -9.83 16.47 -0.27
C PRO A 73 -9.33 15.12 0.24
N THR A 74 -10.27 14.20 0.45
CA THR A 74 -10.02 12.81 0.89
C THR A 74 -10.65 11.78 -0.03
N ASP A 75 -11.11 12.21 -1.20
CA ASP A 75 -11.88 11.42 -2.17
C ASP A 75 -11.00 10.79 -3.26
N SER A 76 -9.68 10.77 -3.07
CA SER A 76 -8.73 10.22 -4.04
C SER A 76 -7.73 9.31 -3.35
N ILE A 77 -7.47 8.16 -3.97
CA ILE A 77 -6.52 7.15 -3.47
C ILE A 77 -5.39 6.94 -4.49
N LEU A 78 -4.17 6.78 -3.97
CA LEU A 78 -2.99 6.36 -4.71
C LEU A 78 -2.58 4.98 -4.20
N VAL A 79 -2.72 3.97 -5.04
CA VAL A 79 -2.29 2.61 -4.78
C VAL A 79 -0.86 2.47 -5.29
N GLU A 80 0.03 2.13 -4.40
CA GLU A 80 1.47 2.01 -4.64
C GLU A 80 1.87 0.54 -4.51
N SER A 81 2.96 0.13 -5.14
CA SER A 81 3.33 -1.28 -5.18
C SER A 81 4.81 -1.52 -4.98
N PHE A 82 5.12 -2.39 -4.03
CA PHE A 82 6.48 -2.81 -3.68
C PHE A 82 7.40 -1.58 -3.47
N VAL A 83 8.54 -1.54 -4.17
CA VAL A 83 9.52 -0.44 -4.12
C VAL A 83 9.09 0.81 -4.88
N VAL A 84 7.98 0.77 -5.63
CA VAL A 84 7.51 1.92 -6.42
C VAL A 84 6.46 2.66 -5.60
N MET A 85 6.95 3.63 -4.83
CA MET A 85 6.19 4.41 -3.86
C MET A 85 6.50 5.90 -3.97
N GLU A 86 5.52 6.72 -3.64
CA GLU A 86 5.49 8.17 -3.74
C GLU A 86 4.85 8.84 -2.51
N PRO A 87 5.36 8.58 -1.29
CA PRO A 87 4.80 9.14 -0.07
C PRO A 87 4.81 10.68 -0.07
N TRP A 88 5.78 11.30 -0.75
CA TRP A 88 5.85 12.75 -0.87
C TRP A 88 4.76 13.30 -1.80
N LEU A 89 4.55 12.70 -2.98
CA LEU A 89 3.50 13.14 -3.90
C LEU A 89 2.11 12.85 -3.34
N ALA A 90 1.93 11.76 -2.60
CA ALA A 90 0.67 11.47 -1.90
C ALA A 90 0.27 12.64 -0.97
N ILE A 91 1.22 13.20 -0.20
CA ILE A 91 0.96 14.35 0.67
C ILE A 91 0.72 15.63 -0.15
N ARG A 92 1.56 15.88 -1.17
CA ARG A 92 1.47 17.09 -2.01
C ARG A 92 0.17 17.16 -2.79
N TYR A 93 -0.37 16.03 -3.22
CA TYR A 93 -1.62 15.96 -3.98
C TYR A 93 -2.84 15.64 -3.11
N SER A 94 -2.67 15.52 -1.78
CA SER A 94 -3.74 15.12 -0.85
C SER A 94 -4.40 13.79 -1.26
N LEU A 95 -3.58 12.83 -1.67
CA LEU A 95 -4.00 11.47 -2.00
C LEU A 95 -3.89 10.58 -0.77
N THR A 96 -4.82 9.64 -0.66
CA THR A 96 -4.76 8.58 0.34
C THR A 96 -3.83 7.47 -0.17
N PRO A 97 -2.67 7.21 0.45
CA PRO A 97 -1.81 6.12 0.02
C PRO A 97 -2.40 4.78 0.44
N PHE A 98 -2.29 3.78 -0.42
CA PHE A 98 -2.52 2.38 -0.07
C PHE A 98 -1.39 1.55 -0.68
N TRP A 99 -0.62 0.88 0.16
CA TRP A 99 0.50 0.09 -0.32
C TRP A 99 0.10 -1.37 -0.55
N ALA A 100 0.48 -1.93 -1.70
CA ALA A 100 0.36 -3.34 -2.03
C ALA A 100 1.75 -3.97 -2.10
N VAL A 101 1.95 -5.15 -1.50
CA VAL A 101 3.30 -5.76 -1.50
C VAL A 101 3.78 -6.08 -2.91
N PHE A 102 2.89 -6.54 -3.79
CA PHE A 102 3.16 -6.83 -5.20
C PHE A 102 1.87 -6.75 -6.04
N SER A 103 2.01 -6.78 -7.36
CA SER A 103 0.90 -6.88 -8.33
C SER A 103 0.28 -8.29 -8.37
N ILE A 104 -0.07 -8.86 -7.22
CA ILE A 104 -0.58 -10.23 -7.05
C ILE A 104 -2.03 -10.25 -6.59
N LYS A 105 -2.72 -11.37 -6.82
CA LYS A 105 -4.15 -11.54 -6.49
C LYS A 105 -4.46 -11.29 -5.00
N PRO A 106 -3.65 -11.75 -4.03
CA PRO A 106 -3.90 -11.43 -2.62
C PRO A 106 -3.88 -9.93 -2.30
N SER A 107 -3.02 -9.15 -2.95
CA SER A 107 -2.96 -7.69 -2.75
C SER A 107 -4.13 -6.98 -3.43
N LEU A 108 -4.54 -7.46 -4.62
CA LEU A 108 -5.75 -6.98 -5.29
C LEU A 108 -6.99 -7.16 -4.40
N GLU A 109 -7.15 -8.33 -3.77
CA GLU A 109 -8.30 -8.60 -2.91
C GLU A 109 -8.26 -7.80 -1.61
N ARG A 110 -7.08 -7.59 -0.99
CA ARG A 110 -6.94 -6.70 0.17
C ARG A 110 -7.38 -5.27 -0.16
N LEU A 111 -6.94 -4.73 -1.29
CA LEU A 111 -7.39 -3.41 -1.74
C LEU A 111 -8.91 -3.41 -1.98
N ARG A 112 -9.46 -4.46 -2.61
CA ARG A 112 -10.91 -4.59 -2.83
C ARG A 112 -11.69 -4.57 -1.51
N GLU A 113 -11.22 -5.29 -0.49
CA GLU A 113 -11.82 -5.29 0.85
C GLU A 113 -11.80 -3.91 1.48
N TYR A 114 -10.66 -3.20 1.40
CA TYR A 114 -10.55 -1.83 1.90
C TYR A 114 -11.49 -0.86 1.18
N LEU A 115 -11.55 -0.89 -0.16
CA LEU A 115 -12.43 -0.02 -0.94
C LEU A 115 -13.92 -0.28 -0.65
N LYS A 116 -14.30 -1.55 -0.40
CA LYS A 116 -15.66 -1.91 0.05
C LYS A 116 -15.99 -1.35 1.42
N ALA A 117 -15.06 -1.49 2.39
CA ALA A 117 -15.22 -0.94 3.73
C ALA A 117 -15.34 0.59 3.73
N CYS A 118 -14.71 1.26 2.74
CA CYS A 118 -14.81 2.70 2.54
C CYS A 118 -16.16 3.18 1.97
N HIS A 119 -17.10 2.28 1.62
CA HIS A 119 -18.46 2.62 1.16
C HIS A 119 -18.55 3.69 0.07
N GLY A 120 -17.63 3.69 -0.90
CA GLY A 120 -17.62 4.66 -2.01
C GLY A 120 -17.10 6.05 -1.65
N ALA A 121 -16.31 6.16 -0.57
CA ALA A 121 -15.65 7.41 -0.19
C ALA A 121 -14.72 7.99 -1.26
N PHE A 122 -14.20 7.14 -2.16
CA PHE A 122 -13.28 7.56 -3.21
C PHE A 122 -13.99 7.79 -4.55
N ARG A 123 -13.60 8.88 -5.20
CA ARG A 123 -14.05 9.29 -6.54
C ARG A 123 -13.01 9.02 -7.61
N ASN A 124 -11.72 9.08 -7.26
CA ASN A 124 -10.59 8.88 -8.18
C ASN A 124 -9.64 7.82 -7.61
N GLY A 125 -9.12 6.96 -8.48
CA GLY A 125 -8.17 5.90 -8.12
C GLY A 125 -6.96 5.90 -9.04
N PHE A 126 -5.79 6.12 -8.49
CA PHE A 126 -4.52 6.08 -9.20
C PHE A 126 -3.74 4.85 -8.75
N MET A 127 -3.15 4.10 -9.66
CA MET A 127 -2.45 2.85 -9.35
C MET A 127 -1.09 2.83 -10.02
N ILE A 128 -0.05 2.52 -9.25
CA ILE A 128 1.30 2.24 -9.75
C ILE A 128 1.59 0.78 -9.46
N LEU A 129 1.71 -0.04 -10.51
CA LEU A 129 1.93 -1.48 -10.37
C LEU A 129 3.39 -1.84 -10.60
N PHE A 130 4.02 -2.50 -9.63
CA PHE A 130 5.37 -3.01 -9.80
C PHE A 130 5.37 -4.15 -10.82
N CYS A 131 6.33 -4.09 -11.75
CA CYS A 131 6.52 -5.07 -12.81
C CYS A 131 7.66 -6.03 -12.44
N SER A 132 7.30 -7.24 -11.98
CA SER A 132 8.25 -8.25 -11.52
C SER A 132 9.03 -8.94 -12.64
N GLY A 133 8.65 -8.75 -13.90
CA GLY A 133 9.23 -9.42 -15.05
C GLY A 133 8.75 -10.85 -15.30
N VAL A 134 7.91 -11.39 -14.41
CA VAL A 134 7.56 -12.82 -14.42
C VAL A 134 6.06 -13.08 -14.32
N ASN A 135 5.58 -14.00 -15.17
CA ASN A 135 4.23 -14.53 -15.07
C ASN A 135 4.20 -15.60 -13.96
N SER A 136 4.04 -15.17 -12.71
CA SER A 136 3.92 -16.06 -11.56
C SER A 136 2.49 -16.58 -11.39
N VAL A 137 2.31 -17.71 -10.70
CA VAL A 137 0.99 -18.33 -10.45
C VAL A 137 0.05 -17.38 -9.70
N GLY A 138 0.59 -16.52 -8.83
CA GLY A 138 -0.18 -15.55 -8.03
C GLY A 138 -0.36 -14.17 -8.67
N LEU A 139 0.17 -13.93 -9.87
CA LEU A 139 0.08 -12.64 -10.55
C LEU A 139 -1.39 -12.25 -10.78
N ALA A 140 -1.74 -11.01 -10.46
CA ALA A 140 -2.99 -10.40 -10.89
C ALA A 140 -2.76 -9.68 -12.23
N GLY A 141 -3.59 -9.99 -13.23
CA GLY A 141 -3.50 -9.38 -14.55
C GLY A 141 -3.92 -7.92 -14.54
N VAL A 142 -3.44 -7.17 -15.55
CA VAL A 142 -3.80 -5.75 -15.77
C VAL A 142 -5.33 -5.56 -15.78
N ASP A 143 -6.06 -6.44 -16.47
CA ASP A 143 -7.51 -6.37 -16.57
C ASP A 143 -8.21 -6.56 -15.21
N GLU A 144 -7.63 -7.34 -14.30
CA GLU A 144 -8.18 -7.53 -12.95
C GLU A 144 -8.04 -6.24 -12.12
N TRP A 145 -6.90 -5.55 -12.22
CA TRP A 145 -6.68 -4.24 -11.59
C TRP A 145 -7.58 -3.16 -12.20
N LYS A 146 -7.71 -3.11 -13.53
CA LYS A 146 -8.62 -2.17 -14.21
C LYS A 146 -10.08 -2.44 -13.84
N GLY A 147 -10.48 -3.71 -13.77
CA GLY A 147 -11.81 -4.10 -13.31
C GLY A 147 -12.11 -3.65 -11.88
N LEU A 148 -11.10 -3.64 -11.00
CA LEU A 148 -11.26 -3.08 -9.65
C LEU A 148 -11.51 -1.57 -9.69
N LEU A 149 -10.73 -0.82 -10.48
CA LEU A 149 -10.92 0.61 -10.66
C LEU A 149 -12.31 0.93 -11.26
N ASP A 150 -12.72 0.21 -12.30
CA ASP A 150 -14.00 0.44 -12.96
C ASP A 150 -15.22 0.12 -12.07
N SER A 151 -15.06 -0.79 -11.11
CA SER A 151 -16.15 -1.21 -10.21
C SER A 151 -16.30 -0.34 -8.97
N HIS A 152 -15.23 0.31 -8.50
CA HIS A 152 -15.25 1.05 -7.23
C HIS A 152 -15.23 2.57 -7.39
N PHE A 153 -14.89 3.09 -8.58
CA PHE A 153 -14.74 4.53 -8.78
C PHE A 153 -15.66 5.03 -9.89
N PRO A 154 -16.51 6.04 -9.63
CA PRO A 154 -17.50 6.52 -10.58
C PRO A 154 -16.91 7.29 -11.77
N ARG A 155 -15.68 7.83 -11.65
CA ARG A 155 -15.04 8.68 -12.67
C ARG A 155 -13.96 7.92 -13.42
N LYS A 156 -14.38 7.13 -14.41
CA LYS A 156 -13.49 6.29 -15.22
C LYS A 156 -12.30 7.04 -15.86
N GLU A 157 -12.48 8.32 -16.21
CA GLU A 157 -11.42 9.15 -16.80
C GLU A 157 -10.26 9.48 -15.82
N ARG A 158 -10.46 9.24 -14.52
CA ARG A 158 -9.45 9.47 -13.47
C ARG A 158 -9.05 8.17 -12.75
N ASN A 159 -9.28 7.05 -13.42
CA ASN A 159 -8.93 5.72 -12.96
C ASN A 159 -7.78 5.20 -13.80
N LEU A 160 -6.54 5.37 -13.32
CA LEU A 160 -5.37 5.21 -14.18
C LEU A 160 -4.37 4.23 -13.57
N LEU A 161 -3.97 3.26 -14.39
CA LEU A 161 -2.69 2.58 -14.23
C LEU A 161 -1.60 3.54 -14.73
N LEU A 162 -0.81 4.07 -13.81
CA LEU A 162 0.17 5.10 -14.08
C LEU A 162 1.50 4.50 -14.52
N GLY A 163 1.92 4.82 -15.73
CA GLY A 163 3.22 4.49 -16.30
C GLY A 163 3.37 3.06 -16.82
N VAL A 164 2.32 2.23 -16.68
CA VAL A 164 2.32 0.81 -17.07
C VAL A 164 1.93 0.65 -18.54
N ASP A 165 2.84 0.07 -19.32
CA ASP A 165 2.53 -0.48 -20.65
C ASP A 165 1.84 -1.83 -20.49
N GLU A 166 0.52 -1.80 -20.62
CA GLU A 166 -0.36 -2.96 -20.49
C GLU A 166 0.00 -4.11 -21.44
N SER A 167 0.58 -3.81 -22.61
CA SER A 167 0.89 -4.81 -23.63
C SER A 167 2.09 -5.70 -23.28
N VAL A 168 2.94 -5.24 -22.35
CA VAL A 168 4.16 -5.94 -21.93
C VAL A 168 4.19 -6.25 -20.43
N PHE A 169 3.19 -5.83 -19.66
CA PHE A 169 3.04 -6.24 -18.26
C PHE A 169 3.09 -7.78 -18.11
N PRO A 170 3.76 -8.35 -17.08
CA PRO A 170 4.45 -7.70 -15.95
C PRO A 170 5.93 -7.38 -16.22
N LYS A 171 6.36 -7.30 -17.48
CA LYS A 171 7.76 -7.08 -17.90
C LYS A 171 8.06 -5.63 -18.25
N ASP A 172 7.18 -4.72 -17.88
CA ASP A 172 7.36 -3.31 -18.15
C ASP A 172 8.35 -2.67 -17.16
N PHE A 173 9.64 -2.75 -17.48
CA PHE A 173 10.67 -2.11 -16.66
C PHE A 173 10.77 -0.58 -16.86
N GLY A 174 9.93 -0.01 -17.73
CA GLY A 174 9.87 1.44 -17.96
C GLY A 174 9.01 2.20 -16.96
N VAL A 175 8.18 1.51 -16.15
CA VAL A 175 7.28 2.13 -15.16
C VAL A 175 7.99 3.18 -14.31
N PRO A 176 9.20 2.94 -13.76
CA PRO A 176 9.84 3.90 -12.87
C PRO A 176 10.11 5.29 -13.47
N VAL A 177 10.19 5.38 -14.80
CA VAL A 177 10.45 6.63 -15.51
C VAL A 177 9.13 7.37 -15.84
N ARG A 178 8.00 6.65 -15.90
CA ARG A 178 6.72 7.17 -16.40
C ARG A 178 5.70 7.49 -15.32
N TYR A 179 5.72 6.81 -14.17
CA TYR A 179 4.61 6.93 -13.22
C TYR A 179 4.50 8.35 -12.61
N GLN A 180 5.61 9.04 -12.32
CA GLN A 180 5.59 10.40 -11.74
C GLN A 180 4.96 11.44 -12.69
N PRO A 181 5.43 11.62 -13.94
CA PRO A 181 4.82 12.59 -14.85
C PRO A 181 3.38 12.24 -15.18
N GLU A 182 3.02 10.96 -15.24
CA GLU A 182 1.63 10.55 -15.43
C GLU A 182 0.74 10.87 -14.23
N LEU A 183 1.24 10.68 -13.00
CA LEU A 183 0.52 11.10 -11.79
C LEU A 183 0.28 12.62 -11.79
N ALA A 184 1.32 13.40 -12.09
CA ALA A 184 1.22 14.86 -12.15
C ALA A 184 0.19 15.32 -13.20
N LYS A 185 0.19 14.71 -14.39
CA LYS A 185 -0.80 14.98 -15.44
C LYS A 185 -2.22 14.58 -15.01
N ALA A 186 -2.37 13.43 -14.35
CA ALA A 186 -3.66 12.89 -13.93
C ALA A 186 -4.35 13.75 -12.84
N VAL A 187 -3.56 14.20 -11.87
CA VAL A 187 -4.05 15.02 -10.76
C VAL A 187 -4.19 16.49 -11.18
N GLY A 188 -3.31 16.95 -12.08
CA GLY A 188 -3.18 18.34 -12.51
C GLY A 188 -2.07 19.06 -11.75
N GLU A 189 -1.16 19.70 -12.47
CA GLU A 189 0.04 20.32 -11.88
C GLU A 189 -0.28 21.42 -10.86
N GLU A 190 -1.42 22.10 -11.00
CA GLU A 190 -1.88 23.16 -10.09
C GLU A 190 -2.51 22.63 -8.80
N ALA A 191 -2.78 21.32 -8.68
CA ALA A 191 -3.46 20.72 -7.53
C ALA A 191 -2.52 20.41 -6.35
N GLN A 192 -1.37 21.06 -6.27
CA GLN A 192 -0.37 20.83 -5.23
C GLN A 192 -0.66 21.66 -3.97
N TYR A 193 -0.67 20.99 -2.83
CA TYR A 193 -0.74 21.60 -1.51
C TYR A 193 0.67 21.85 -0.95
N VAL A 194 0.79 22.88 -0.11
CA VAL A 194 1.98 23.11 0.72
C VAL A 194 2.20 21.92 1.66
N MET A 195 3.45 21.52 1.88
CA MET A 195 3.73 20.44 2.84
C MET A 195 3.22 20.80 4.24
N PRO A 196 2.40 19.94 4.89
CA PRO A 196 1.92 20.21 6.23
C PRO A 196 3.05 19.98 7.25
N PRO A 197 2.91 20.51 8.48
CA PRO A 197 3.75 20.11 9.60
C PRO A 197 3.68 18.60 9.83
N SER A 198 4.81 18.01 10.23
CA SER A 198 4.90 16.59 10.58
C SER A 198 3.83 16.17 11.58
N LEU A 199 3.29 14.97 11.40
CA LEU A 199 2.41 14.35 12.38
C LEU A 199 3.21 14.08 13.66
N GLY A 200 2.77 14.65 14.78
CA GLY A 200 3.44 14.43 16.06
C GLY A 200 3.24 13.00 16.54
N LEU A 201 4.26 12.41 17.19
CA LEU A 201 4.20 11.03 17.69
C LEU A 201 2.97 10.82 18.60
N ALA A 202 2.73 11.71 19.57
CA ALA A 202 1.57 11.61 20.44
C ALA A 202 0.21 11.67 19.70
N GLU A 203 0.15 12.32 18.53
CA GLU A 203 -1.05 12.32 17.70
C GLU A 203 -1.24 10.96 17.02
N LEU A 204 -0.17 10.39 16.47
CA LEU A 204 -0.18 9.05 15.91
C LEU A 204 -0.53 8.00 16.98
N GLU A 205 0.09 8.04 18.15
CA GLU A 205 -0.16 7.09 19.24
C GLU A 205 -1.62 7.11 19.70
N ARG A 206 -2.23 8.30 19.79
CA ARG A 206 -3.68 8.41 20.08
C ARG A 206 -4.53 7.77 19.01
N TYR A 207 -4.19 7.96 17.74
CA TYR A 207 -4.89 7.30 16.64
C TYR A 207 -4.75 5.79 16.75
N MET A 208 -3.53 5.28 16.96
CA MET A 208 -3.25 3.85 17.08
C MET A 208 -4.04 3.24 18.23
N ALA A 209 -3.96 3.83 19.43
CA ALA A 209 -4.68 3.33 20.61
C ALA A 209 -6.21 3.31 20.45
N GLN A 210 -6.77 4.13 19.56
CA GLN A 210 -8.21 4.20 19.31
C GLN A 210 -8.67 3.26 18.20
N ASN A 211 -7.79 2.92 17.25
CA ASN A 211 -8.21 2.32 15.98
C ASN A 211 -7.45 1.05 15.59
N SER A 212 -6.32 0.71 16.21
CA SER A 212 -5.47 -0.43 15.78
C SER A 212 -6.26 -1.73 15.69
N ASP A 213 -7.14 -1.98 16.65
CA ASP A 213 -7.94 -3.21 16.76
C ASP A 213 -9.00 -3.35 15.66
N HIS A 214 -9.31 -2.28 14.92
CA HIS A 214 -10.16 -2.33 13.72
C HIS A 214 -9.40 -2.85 12.50
N TYR A 215 -8.07 -2.94 12.60
CA TYR A 215 -7.18 -3.44 11.57
C TYR A 215 -6.45 -4.69 12.05
N LYS A 216 -5.69 -5.33 11.17
CA LYS A 216 -4.82 -6.45 11.52
C LYS A 216 -3.49 -5.98 12.12
N VAL A 217 -3.55 -4.92 12.94
CA VAL A 217 -2.40 -4.24 13.52
C VAL A 217 -2.59 -4.16 15.04
N HIS A 218 -1.58 -4.58 15.78
CA HIS A 218 -1.54 -4.47 17.23
C HIS A 218 -0.62 -3.32 17.63
N TYR A 219 -1.08 -2.48 18.55
CA TYR A 219 -0.28 -1.40 19.12
C TYR A 219 -0.28 -1.48 20.65
N LYS A 220 0.93 -1.40 21.24
CA LYS A 220 1.10 -1.36 22.70
C LYS A 220 2.09 -0.28 23.08
N ALA A 221 1.60 0.65 23.91
CA ALA A 221 2.36 1.78 24.45
C ALA A 221 3.22 1.41 25.66
#